data_AF-A0A2V5TME9-F1
#
_entry.id   AF-A0A2V5TME9-F1
#
_cell.length_a   1.000
_cell.length_b   1.000
_cell.length_c   1.000
_cell.angle_alpha   90.00
_cell.angle_beta   90.00
_cell.angle_gamma   90.00
#
_symmetry.space_group_name_H-M   'P 1'
#
loop_
_entity.id
_entity.type
_entity.pdbx_description
1 polymer ?
#
loop_
_entity_poly.entity_id
_entity_poly.type
_entity_poly.pdbx_seq_one_letter_code
_entity_poly.pdbx_strand_id
1 'polypeptide(L)'
;MANPWYRVLHRFCNGLYFSRISVLWPERLPRTGPTLYLGLHRNGAVDGFIYHAILPRANFMISTQLRRHLIGRLFFTGIEVVRDKDEGESGTNIEALNHCMKLLRTGGALFVFPEGTSTLGPRHLPFKSGAARILANYLESGSPIQVVPLGITYECPCAFRSRVEVVVGAPVATDFSDRLHPLGRLKELKRSIQSALESAGVNVESEQYQQMIHRLACVATLGTKRSYFKTLKALERSIPEKILLDWRALRPEIEKRKLWHHQGVPLFPLGPTWRYLLALGATGPLVGLGALLNLPPLLGAWWAGKKFPDGPNVISLWRVLVGAPLFLLWVAVMAMVAIVSGRWPWFGLYALATFSGLKLYYRVKKLAVAVHNGLRYPELRPQVLAFRETVLRETLHEPPPHPVPLPQWGRGWPGGRVRGRFMVPMRAQKRMEAAHEPGGARFRRALISLVGDQGSTESRPTVQGPDARLETVRTPHED
;
A
#
# COMPACT_ATOMS: atom_id res chain seq x y z
N MET A 1 -23.85 9.90 -5.63
CA MET A 1 -23.29 8.57 -5.98
C MET A 1 -21.89 8.77 -6.53
N ALA A 2 -20.95 7.82 -6.32
CA ALA A 2 -19.61 7.94 -6.88
C ALA A 2 -19.63 7.93 -8.42
N ASN A 3 -18.94 8.87 -9.07
CA ASN A 3 -18.92 8.98 -10.54
C ASN A 3 -18.29 7.70 -11.15
N PRO A 4 -18.98 7.02 -12.09
CA PRO A 4 -18.50 5.76 -12.66
C PRO A 4 -17.13 5.85 -13.34
N TRP A 5 -16.72 7.05 -13.80
CA TRP A 5 -15.39 7.32 -14.37
C TRP A 5 -14.24 6.84 -13.47
N TYR A 6 -14.28 7.15 -12.17
CA TYR A 6 -13.20 6.76 -11.25
C TYR A 6 -13.01 5.23 -11.18
N ARG A 7 -14.07 4.44 -11.36
CA ARG A 7 -13.98 2.97 -11.41
C ARG A 7 -13.26 2.51 -12.68
N VAL A 8 -13.54 3.14 -13.82
CA VAL A 8 -12.86 2.85 -15.10
C VAL A 8 -11.38 3.23 -15.00
N LEU A 9 -11.08 4.44 -14.51
CA LEU A 9 -9.72 4.93 -14.30
C LEU A 9 -8.93 4.01 -13.35
N HIS A 10 -9.48 3.66 -12.19
CA HIS A 10 -8.77 2.79 -11.23
C HIS A 10 -8.57 1.38 -11.78
N ARG A 11 -9.55 0.80 -12.51
CA ARG A 11 -9.38 -0.48 -13.21
C ARG A 11 -8.28 -0.42 -14.28
N PHE A 12 -8.20 0.67 -15.04
CA PHE A 12 -7.14 0.92 -16.01
C PHE A 12 -5.77 1.01 -15.34
N CYS A 13 -5.61 1.87 -14.32
CA CYS A 13 -4.37 2.02 -13.55
C CYS A 13 -3.93 0.69 -12.93
N ASN A 14 -4.86 -0.08 -12.34
CA ASN A 14 -4.59 -1.39 -11.76
C ASN A 14 -4.15 -2.40 -12.83
N GLY A 15 -4.85 -2.47 -13.96
CA GLY A 15 -4.54 -3.39 -15.06
C GLY A 15 -3.19 -3.09 -15.74
N LEU A 16 -2.80 -1.81 -15.79
CA LEU A 16 -1.50 -1.34 -16.25
C LEU A 16 -0.39 -1.66 -15.22
N TYR A 17 -0.57 -1.28 -13.95
CA TYR A 17 0.50 -1.34 -12.96
C TYR A 17 0.73 -2.73 -12.35
N PHE A 18 -0.32 -3.52 -12.10
CA PHE A 18 -0.23 -4.83 -11.45
C PHE A 18 -0.46 -5.99 -12.44
N SER A 19 0.33 -7.07 -12.34
CA SER A 19 0.14 -8.22 -13.25
C SER A 19 -1.05 -9.10 -12.89
N ARG A 20 -1.41 -9.13 -11.61
CA ARG A 20 -2.58 -9.83 -11.07
C ARG A 20 -2.99 -9.21 -9.74
N ILE A 21 -4.30 -9.03 -9.58
CA ILE A 21 -4.95 -8.76 -8.30
C ILE A 21 -5.86 -9.96 -8.05
N SER A 22 -5.69 -10.64 -6.92
CA SER A 22 -6.52 -11.76 -6.49
C SER A 22 -7.30 -11.36 -5.24
N VAL A 23 -8.54 -11.83 -5.09
CA VAL A 23 -9.34 -11.62 -3.88
C VAL A 23 -9.48 -12.96 -3.16
N LEU A 24 -9.14 -12.99 -1.88
CA LEU A 24 -9.31 -14.14 -1.00
C LEU A 24 -10.61 -13.97 -0.20
N TRP A 25 -11.40 -15.03 -0.15
CA TRP A 25 -12.74 -15.08 0.45
C TRP A 25 -13.75 -14.03 -0.09
N PRO A 26 -13.86 -13.82 -1.42
CA PRO A 26 -14.77 -12.84 -2.00
C PRO A 26 -16.26 -13.08 -1.66
N GLU A 27 -16.64 -14.31 -1.29
CA GLU A 27 -17.97 -14.67 -0.81
C GLU A 27 -18.40 -13.94 0.47
N ARG A 28 -17.44 -13.40 1.24
CA ARG A 28 -17.69 -12.59 2.44
C ARG A 28 -18.05 -11.13 2.15
N LEU A 29 -18.08 -10.71 0.88
CA LEU A 29 -18.42 -9.33 0.50
C LEU A 29 -19.94 -9.11 0.45
N PRO A 30 -20.49 -8.14 1.21
CA PRO A 30 -21.89 -7.75 1.16
C PRO A 30 -22.35 -7.33 -0.23
N ARG A 31 -23.41 -7.98 -0.72
CA ARG A 31 -24.09 -7.61 -1.98
C ARG A 31 -25.04 -6.42 -1.80
N THR A 32 -25.71 -6.36 -0.66
CA THR A 32 -26.78 -5.43 -0.31
C THR A 32 -26.68 -4.97 1.14
N GLY A 33 -27.46 -3.94 1.49
CA GLY A 33 -27.52 -3.36 2.83
C GLY A 33 -26.39 -2.38 3.15
N PRO A 34 -26.48 -1.73 4.33
CA PRO A 34 -25.44 -0.86 4.87
C PRO A 34 -24.16 -1.65 5.16
N THR A 35 -23.01 -1.08 4.83
CA THR A 35 -21.72 -1.75 5.02
C THR A 35 -20.62 -0.78 5.45
N LEU A 36 -19.86 -1.15 6.48
CA LEU A 36 -18.64 -0.48 6.91
C LEU A 36 -17.43 -1.35 6.56
N TYR A 37 -16.72 -1.00 5.50
CA TYR A 37 -15.44 -1.61 5.13
C TYR A 37 -14.30 -0.95 5.91
N LEU A 38 -13.45 -1.77 6.53
CA LEU A 38 -12.29 -1.32 7.32
C LEU A 38 -11.01 -1.84 6.67
N GLY A 39 -10.24 -0.96 6.02
CA GLY A 39 -9.06 -1.35 5.25
C GLY A 39 -7.73 -1.13 5.97
N LEU A 40 -6.79 -2.06 5.76
CA LEU A 40 -5.37 -1.84 6.06
C LEU A 40 -4.63 -1.23 4.87
N HIS A 41 -3.60 -0.45 5.17
CA HIS A 41 -2.68 0.16 4.18
C HIS A 41 -1.36 -0.62 4.05
N ARG A 42 -0.89 -0.84 2.82
CA ARG A 42 0.46 -1.37 2.53
C ARG A 42 1.15 -0.72 1.32
N ASN A 43 0.44 0.12 0.56
CA ASN A 43 0.96 0.83 -0.61
C ASN A 43 0.32 2.23 -0.75
N GLY A 44 0.00 2.84 0.40
CA GLY A 44 -0.54 4.19 0.50
C GLY A 44 -1.83 4.38 -0.30
N ALA A 45 -1.91 5.48 -1.05
CA ALA A 45 -3.13 5.80 -1.79
C ALA A 45 -3.46 4.82 -2.94
N VAL A 46 -2.49 4.01 -3.40
CA VAL A 46 -2.73 2.98 -4.42
C VAL A 46 -3.55 1.82 -3.88
N ASP A 47 -3.53 1.57 -2.56
CA ASP A 47 -4.43 0.61 -1.92
C ASP A 47 -5.90 0.97 -2.23
N GLY A 48 -6.24 2.27 -2.21
CA GLY A 48 -7.57 2.79 -2.55
C GLY A 48 -8.02 2.49 -3.98
N PHE A 49 -7.10 2.56 -4.96
CA PHE A 49 -7.41 2.19 -6.35
C PHE A 49 -7.77 0.71 -6.47
N ILE A 50 -7.10 -0.15 -5.70
CA ILE A 50 -7.36 -1.60 -5.69
C ILE A 50 -8.68 -1.91 -5.00
N TYR A 51 -8.91 -1.38 -3.79
CA TYR A 51 -10.17 -1.56 -3.09
C TYR A 51 -11.36 -1.02 -3.88
N HIS A 52 -11.27 0.15 -4.52
CA HIS A 52 -12.38 0.70 -5.31
C HIS A 52 -12.71 -0.15 -6.55
N ALA A 53 -11.74 -0.84 -7.14
CA ALA A 53 -11.98 -1.76 -8.25
C ALA A 53 -12.74 -3.04 -7.83
N ILE A 54 -12.59 -3.45 -6.56
CA ILE A 54 -13.20 -4.65 -5.94
C ILE A 54 -14.54 -4.32 -5.27
N LEU A 55 -14.71 -3.11 -4.75
CA LEU A 55 -15.85 -2.68 -3.93
C LEU A 55 -16.69 -1.62 -4.66
N PRO A 56 -17.51 -1.99 -5.66
CA PRO A 56 -18.19 -1.04 -6.55
C PRO A 56 -19.26 -0.17 -5.87
N ARG A 57 -19.64 -0.49 -4.62
CA ARG A 57 -20.59 0.26 -3.77
C ARG A 57 -19.90 1.22 -2.79
N ALA A 58 -18.59 1.07 -2.56
CA ALA A 58 -17.90 1.73 -1.45
C ALA A 58 -17.57 3.20 -1.76
N ASN A 59 -17.88 4.08 -0.80
CA ASN A 59 -17.46 5.47 -0.81
C ASN A 59 -16.34 5.62 0.22
N PHE A 60 -15.19 6.16 -0.19
CA PHE A 60 -14.00 6.21 0.63
C PHE A 60 -13.95 7.48 1.47
N MET A 61 -13.51 7.39 2.72
CA MET A 61 -13.02 8.56 3.47
C MET A 61 -11.59 8.85 3.03
N ILE A 62 -11.32 10.09 2.61
CA ILE A 62 -10.04 10.52 2.02
C ILE A 62 -9.55 11.83 2.65
N SER A 63 -8.24 12.06 2.67
CA SER A 63 -7.70 13.37 3.07
C SER A 63 -8.01 14.44 2.03
N THR A 64 -8.38 15.63 2.49
CA THR A 64 -8.50 16.86 1.66
C THR A 64 -7.25 17.12 0.81
N GLN A 65 -6.06 16.78 1.30
CA GLN A 65 -4.79 16.94 0.57
C GLN A 65 -4.79 16.20 -0.78
N LEU A 66 -5.43 15.02 -0.87
CA LEU A 66 -5.50 14.24 -2.10
C LEU A 66 -6.35 14.90 -3.19
N ARG A 67 -7.24 15.84 -2.85
CA ARG A 67 -8.12 16.57 -3.79
C ARG A 67 -7.84 18.07 -3.85
N ARG A 68 -6.77 18.55 -3.20
CA ARG A 68 -6.31 19.94 -3.25
C ARG A 68 -5.94 20.42 -4.66
N HIS A 69 -5.40 19.54 -5.52
CA HIS A 69 -4.92 19.88 -6.86
C HIS A 69 -5.70 19.13 -7.97
N LEU A 70 -5.74 19.70 -9.17
CA LEU A 70 -6.51 19.16 -10.32
C LEU A 70 -6.15 17.70 -10.65
N ILE A 71 -4.87 17.35 -10.67
CA ILE A 71 -4.41 15.96 -10.89
C ILE A 71 -4.94 15.05 -9.77
N GLY A 72 -4.89 15.50 -8.51
CA GLY A 72 -5.47 14.75 -7.39
C GLY A 72 -6.97 14.53 -7.54
N ARG A 73 -7.72 15.56 -7.97
CA ARG A 73 -9.17 15.44 -8.25
C ARG A 73 -9.48 14.48 -9.38
N LEU A 74 -8.59 14.25 -10.35
CA LEU A 74 -8.79 13.25 -11.41
C LEU A 74 -8.70 11.82 -10.88
N PHE A 75 -7.83 11.56 -9.91
CA PHE A 75 -7.58 10.22 -9.37
C PHE A 75 -8.34 9.89 -8.07
N PHE A 76 -8.80 10.88 -7.31
CA PHE A 76 -9.40 10.67 -5.98
C PHE A 76 -10.83 11.20 -5.88
N THR A 77 -11.69 10.38 -5.28
CA THR A 77 -13.09 10.67 -4.97
C THR A 77 -13.45 10.05 -3.62
N GLY A 78 -14.32 10.70 -2.85
CA GLY A 78 -14.66 10.27 -1.50
C GLY A 78 -15.28 11.38 -0.66
N ILE A 79 -15.58 11.04 0.59
CA ILE A 79 -15.92 12.00 1.65
C ILE A 79 -14.59 12.55 2.18
N GLU A 80 -14.40 13.86 2.09
CA GLU A 80 -13.16 14.52 2.50
C GLU A 80 -13.11 14.74 4.00
N VAL A 81 -11.93 14.51 4.60
CA VAL A 81 -11.68 14.58 6.04
C VAL A 81 -10.35 15.27 6.29
N VAL A 82 -10.29 16.17 7.27
CA VAL A 82 -9.03 16.78 7.73
C VAL A 82 -8.34 15.82 8.69
N ARG A 83 -7.10 15.41 8.40
CA ARG A 83 -6.32 14.55 9.30
C ARG A 83 -5.58 15.42 10.32
N ASP A 84 -5.25 14.87 11.48
CA ASP A 84 -4.56 15.60 12.57
C ASP A 84 -3.14 16.12 12.20
N LYS A 85 -2.61 15.78 11.02
CA LYS A 85 -1.36 16.31 10.45
C LYS A 85 -1.59 17.42 9.41
N ASP A 86 -2.86 17.70 9.10
CA ASP A 86 -3.30 18.65 8.10
C ASP A 86 -3.89 19.84 8.89
N GLU A 87 -3.33 21.04 8.75
CA GLU A 87 -3.89 22.25 9.38
C GLU A 87 -5.33 22.48 8.88
N GLY A 88 -6.30 22.51 9.80
CA GLY A 88 -7.71 22.70 9.46
C GLY A 88 -8.65 22.77 10.66
N GLU A 89 -9.85 23.26 10.42
CA GLU A 89 -10.83 23.60 11.45
C GLU A 89 -11.62 22.39 11.96
N SER A 90 -12.02 22.43 13.23
CA SER A 90 -12.75 21.31 13.86
C SER A 90 -14.16 21.08 13.28
N GLY A 91 -14.77 22.08 12.64
CA GLY A 91 -16.13 21.99 12.08
C GLY A 91 -16.25 21.02 10.90
N THR A 92 -15.26 20.99 10.00
CA THR A 92 -15.29 20.16 8.76
C THR A 92 -15.40 18.66 9.05
N ASN A 93 -14.87 18.21 10.19
CA ASN A 93 -14.94 16.80 10.59
C ASN A 93 -16.34 16.37 11.06
N ILE A 94 -17.18 17.30 11.54
CA ILE A 94 -18.58 17.02 11.92
C ILE A 94 -19.44 16.81 10.66
N GLU A 95 -19.27 17.66 9.64
CA GLU A 95 -19.96 17.51 8.36
C GLU A 95 -19.62 16.20 7.66
N ALA A 96 -18.33 15.84 7.63
CA ALA A 96 -17.87 14.56 7.08
C ALA A 96 -18.49 13.37 7.82
N LEU A 97 -18.59 13.42 9.16
CA LEU A 97 -19.27 12.41 9.96
C LEU A 97 -20.77 12.33 9.64
N ASN A 98 -21.46 13.47 9.52
CA ASN A 98 -22.87 13.52 9.16
C ASN A 98 -23.13 12.92 7.76
N HIS A 99 -22.24 13.17 6.79
CA HIS A 99 -22.30 12.55 5.47
C HIS A 99 -22.11 11.03 5.56
N CYS A 100 -21.13 10.55 6.33
CA CYS A 100 -20.93 9.11 6.57
C CYS A 100 -22.18 8.45 7.16
N MET A 101 -22.80 9.09 8.16
CA MET A 101 -24.03 8.59 8.79
C MET A 101 -25.22 8.58 7.81
N LYS A 102 -25.41 9.64 7.00
CA LYS A 102 -26.45 9.69 5.96
C LYS A 102 -26.26 8.61 4.88
N LEU A 103 -25.02 8.33 4.51
CA LEU A 103 -24.69 7.26 3.56
C LEU A 103 -25.03 5.87 4.12
N LEU A 104 -24.67 5.59 5.37
CA LEU A 104 -24.99 4.30 6.00
C LEU A 104 -26.50 4.13 6.23
N ARG A 105 -27.21 5.19 6.69
CA ARG A 105 -28.67 5.15 6.90
C ARG A 105 -29.46 4.94 5.61
N THR A 106 -28.92 5.33 4.45
CA THR A 106 -29.52 5.06 3.13
C THR A 106 -29.10 3.70 2.53
N GLY A 107 -28.51 2.79 3.33
CA GLY A 107 -28.08 1.46 2.87
C GLY A 107 -26.83 1.46 1.97
N GLY A 108 -26.08 2.56 1.98
CA GLY A 108 -24.81 2.71 1.28
C GLY A 108 -23.65 1.99 1.96
N ALA A 109 -22.50 1.91 1.27
CA ALA A 109 -21.28 1.36 1.81
C ALA A 109 -20.20 2.45 2.01
N LEU A 110 -19.63 2.49 3.20
CA LEU A 110 -18.54 3.37 3.60
C LEU A 110 -17.24 2.57 3.69
N PHE A 111 -16.13 3.15 3.27
CA PHE A 111 -14.78 2.59 3.44
C PHE A 111 -13.92 3.52 4.27
N VAL A 112 -13.29 2.98 5.31
CA VAL A 112 -12.43 3.72 6.25
C VAL A 112 -11.09 3.01 6.42
N PHE A 113 -10.01 3.78 6.47
CA PHE A 113 -8.68 3.32 6.90
C PHE A 113 -8.48 3.73 8.38
N PRO A 114 -8.71 2.84 9.36
CA PRO A 114 -8.78 3.22 10.78
C PRO A 114 -7.43 3.63 11.39
N GLU A 115 -6.31 3.36 10.72
CA GLU A 115 -4.98 3.89 11.09
C GLU A 115 -4.90 5.42 10.93
N GLY A 116 -5.70 6.01 10.03
CA GLY A 116 -5.65 7.44 9.73
C GLY A 116 -4.30 7.92 9.16
N THR A 117 -3.46 7.01 8.67
CA THR A 117 -2.19 7.30 8.01
C THR A 117 -1.78 6.23 7.01
N SER A 118 -0.90 6.60 6.08
CA SER A 118 -0.27 5.72 5.08
C SER A 118 1.14 5.26 5.48
N THR A 119 1.63 5.72 6.64
CA THR A 119 2.92 5.30 7.23
C THR A 119 2.93 3.79 7.44
N LEU A 120 4.01 3.11 7.06
CA LEU A 120 4.13 1.65 7.17
C LEU A 120 4.83 1.24 8.47
N GLY A 121 4.54 0.02 8.90
CA GLY A 121 5.28 -0.68 9.96
C GLY A 121 5.34 -2.19 9.72
N PRO A 122 6.08 -2.94 10.58
CA PRO A 122 6.09 -4.40 10.56
C PRO A 122 4.72 -5.03 10.82
N ARG A 123 3.84 -4.26 11.49
CA ARG A 123 2.41 -4.52 11.78
C ARG A 123 1.59 -3.27 11.50
N HIS A 124 0.27 -3.37 11.58
CA HIS A 124 -0.62 -2.20 11.53
C HIS A 124 -0.26 -1.16 12.61
N LEU A 125 -0.55 0.11 12.37
CA LEU A 125 -0.42 1.16 13.37
C LEU A 125 -1.64 1.19 14.33
N PRO A 126 -1.57 1.87 15.48
CA PRO A 126 -2.69 1.96 16.42
C PRO A 126 -3.95 2.56 15.77
N PHE A 127 -5.06 1.85 15.85
CA PHE A 127 -6.33 2.29 15.25
C PHE A 127 -6.97 3.46 16.02
N LYS A 128 -7.32 4.51 15.28
CA LYS A 128 -8.09 5.66 15.78
C LYS A 128 -9.53 5.26 16.12
N SER A 129 -10.15 6.00 17.03
CA SER A 129 -11.53 5.73 17.49
C SER A 129 -12.62 6.10 16.47
N GLY A 130 -12.30 6.85 15.40
CA GLY A 130 -13.30 7.37 14.44
C GLY A 130 -14.19 6.28 13.82
N ALA A 131 -13.61 5.19 13.32
CA ALA A 131 -14.39 4.08 12.74
C ALA A 131 -15.30 3.38 13.78
N ALA A 132 -14.80 3.19 15.01
CA ALA A 132 -15.58 2.59 16.09
C ALA A 132 -16.71 3.52 16.58
N ARG A 133 -16.50 4.85 16.56
CA ARG A 133 -17.54 5.85 16.84
C ARG A 133 -18.62 5.88 15.75
N ILE A 134 -18.25 5.88 14.46
CA ILE A 134 -19.21 5.77 13.34
C ILE A 134 -20.08 4.52 13.52
N LEU A 135 -19.47 3.39 13.86
CA LEU A 135 -20.20 2.14 14.08
C LEU A 135 -21.11 2.19 15.31
N ALA A 136 -20.63 2.70 16.45
CA ALA A 136 -21.44 2.85 17.67
C ALA A 136 -22.67 3.75 17.43
N ASN A 137 -22.46 4.93 16.85
CA ASN A 137 -23.53 5.88 16.51
C ASN A 137 -24.52 5.34 15.46
N TYR A 138 -24.12 4.35 14.65
CA TYR A 138 -25.03 3.66 13.74
C TYR A 138 -25.88 2.63 14.48
N LEU A 139 -25.28 1.84 15.37
CA LEU A 139 -25.98 0.82 16.15
C LEU A 139 -27.02 1.41 17.12
N GLU A 140 -26.86 2.65 17.55
CA GLU A 140 -27.90 3.41 18.29
C GLU A 140 -29.23 3.53 17.54
N SER A 141 -29.24 3.39 16.21
CA SER A 141 -30.49 3.37 15.41
C SER A 141 -31.20 2.02 15.35
N GLY A 142 -30.69 0.99 16.03
CA GLY A 142 -31.23 -0.37 16.00
C GLY A 142 -31.14 -1.08 14.64
N SER A 143 -30.57 -0.44 13.62
CA SER A 143 -30.47 -0.98 12.26
C SER A 143 -29.27 -1.93 12.12
N PRO A 144 -29.41 -3.08 11.42
CA PRO A 144 -28.31 -4.01 11.19
C PRO A 144 -27.27 -3.42 10.23
N ILE A 145 -25.98 -3.67 10.50
CA ILE A 145 -24.87 -3.24 9.64
C ILE A 145 -23.83 -4.35 9.49
N GLN A 146 -23.32 -4.53 8.27
CA GLN A 146 -22.22 -5.45 7.99
C GLN A 146 -20.89 -4.70 8.13
N VAL A 147 -19.97 -5.21 8.95
CA VAL A 147 -18.66 -4.59 9.18
C VAL A 147 -17.60 -5.56 8.68
N VAL A 148 -16.82 -5.17 7.66
CA VAL A 148 -15.96 -6.10 6.92
C VAL A 148 -14.51 -5.62 6.96
N PRO A 149 -13.60 -6.34 7.66
CA PRO A 149 -12.18 -6.04 7.66
C PRO A 149 -11.54 -6.47 6.33
N LEU A 150 -10.62 -5.65 5.83
CA LEU A 150 -9.95 -5.85 4.56
C LEU A 150 -8.44 -5.69 4.73
N GLY A 151 -7.72 -6.75 4.36
CA GLY A 151 -6.27 -6.74 4.26
C GLY A 151 -5.81 -6.64 2.81
N ILE A 152 -4.58 -6.22 2.61
CA ILE A 152 -3.93 -6.19 1.29
C ILE A 152 -2.47 -6.56 1.44
N THR A 153 -1.95 -7.40 0.54
CA THR A 153 -0.54 -7.81 0.52
C THR A 153 0.01 -7.79 -0.90
N TYR A 154 1.30 -7.49 -1.01
CA TYR A 154 2.02 -7.32 -2.28
C TYR A 154 3.26 -8.22 -2.30
N GLU A 155 3.54 -8.87 -3.43
CA GLU A 155 4.84 -9.54 -3.64
C GLU A 155 6.00 -8.52 -3.51
N CYS A 156 5.77 -7.28 -3.95
CA CYS A 156 6.58 -6.09 -3.67
C CYS A 156 5.73 -4.83 -4.00
N PRO A 157 5.45 -3.91 -3.05
CA PRO A 157 4.53 -2.79 -3.28
C PRO A 157 4.95 -1.83 -4.40
N CYS A 158 6.25 -1.55 -4.50
CA CYS A 158 6.79 -0.55 -5.43
C CYS A 158 7.18 -1.13 -6.81
N ALA A 159 7.18 -2.45 -7.00
CA ALA A 159 7.60 -3.06 -8.26
C ALA A 159 6.50 -2.99 -9.34
N PHE A 160 6.87 -2.54 -10.55
CA PHE A 160 5.97 -2.60 -11.71
C PHE A 160 5.64 -4.05 -12.06
N ARG A 161 4.37 -4.30 -12.41
CA ARG A 161 3.78 -5.63 -12.67
C ARG A 161 3.85 -6.60 -11.49
N SER A 162 4.05 -6.11 -10.27
CA SER A 162 3.92 -6.91 -9.04
C SER A 162 2.52 -7.53 -8.92
N ARG A 163 2.38 -8.54 -8.07
CA ARG A 163 1.08 -9.16 -7.74
C ARG A 163 0.57 -8.68 -6.40
N VAL A 164 -0.76 -8.72 -6.27
CA VAL A 164 -1.50 -8.26 -5.10
C VAL A 164 -2.52 -9.33 -4.70
N GLU A 165 -2.63 -9.59 -3.41
CA GLU A 165 -3.74 -10.36 -2.82
C GLU A 165 -4.49 -9.47 -1.83
N VAL A 166 -5.80 -9.33 -2.04
CA VAL A 166 -6.72 -8.64 -1.13
C VAL A 166 -7.45 -9.69 -0.31
N VAL A 167 -7.49 -9.49 1.00
CA VAL A 167 -8.06 -10.40 1.99
C VAL A 167 -9.40 -9.84 2.44
N VAL A 168 -10.49 -10.59 2.24
CA VAL A 168 -11.76 -10.31 2.90
C VAL A 168 -11.81 -11.12 4.19
N GLY A 169 -11.64 -10.45 5.33
CA GLY A 169 -11.68 -11.11 6.63
C GLY A 169 -13.12 -11.48 7.03
N ALA A 170 -13.25 -12.20 8.15
CA ALA A 170 -14.56 -12.49 8.71
C ALA A 170 -15.26 -11.19 9.15
N PRO A 171 -16.58 -11.03 8.93
CA PRO A 171 -17.31 -9.86 9.43
C PRO A 171 -17.15 -9.66 10.94
N VAL A 172 -17.02 -8.41 11.37
CA VAL A 172 -16.93 -8.07 12.79
C VAL A 172 -18.31 -8.23 13.42
N ALA A 173 -18.38 -8.92 14.57
CA ALA A 173 -19.61 -8.98 15.35
C ALA A 173 -20.04 -7.57 15.79
N THR A 174 -21.32 -7.28 15.66
CA THR A 174 -21.96 -6.01 16.06
C THR A 174 -23.05 -6.18 17.11
N ASP A 175 -23.48 -7.42 17.35
CA ASP A 175 -24.33 -7.80 18.47
C ASP A 175 -23.48 -7.86 19.75
N PHE A 176 -23.84 -7.00 20.71
CA PHE A 176 -23.25 -6.97 22.05
C PHE A 176 -24.37 -6.72 23.07
N SER A 177 -24.35 -7.48 24.17
CA SER A 177 -25.37 -7.40 25.22
C SER A 177 -25.71 -5.97 25.62
N ASP A 178 -27.02 -5.67 25.66
CA ASP A 178 -27.57 -4.36 26.08
C ASP A 178 -27.23 -3.97 27.52
N ARG A 179 -26.73 -4.92 28.32
CA ARG A 179 -26.23 -4.67 29.68
C ARG A 179 -24.89 -3.92 29.71
N LEU A 180 -24.21 -3.73 28.57
CA LEU A 180 -22.97 -2.97 28.49
C LEU A 180 -23.23 -1.46 28.42
N HIS A 181 -22.72 -0.72 29.40
CA HIS A 181 -22.66 0.75 29.38
C HIS A 181 -22.00 1.25 28.06
N PRO A 182 -22.41 2.39 27.46
CA PRO A 182 -21.95 2.84 26.15
C PRO A 182 -20.43 2.87 25.95
N LEU A 183 -19.67 3.29 26.97
CA LEU A 183 -18.20 3.26 26.95
C LEU A 183 -17.62 1.84 26.88
N GLY A 184 -18.27 0.87 27.54
CA GLY A 184 -17.92 -0.55 27.47
C GLY A 184 -18.19 -1.13 26.09
N ARG A 185 -19.37 -0.83 25.51
CA ARG A 185 -19.73 -1.20 24.13
C ARG A 185 -18.73 -0.64 23.11
N LEU A 186 -18.33 0.63 23.22
CA LEU A 186 -17.32 1.24 22.35
C LEU A 186 -15.93 0.59 22.50
N LYS A 187 -15.53 0.23 23.73
CA LYS A 187 -14.26 -0.47 23.98
C LYS A 187 -14.27 -1.87 23.35
N GLU A 188 -15.38 -2.59 23.46
CA GLU A 188 -15.54 -3.92 22.87
C GLU A 188 -15.57 -3.87 21.34
N LEU A 189 -16.35 -2.94 20.75
CA LEU A 189 -16.31 -2.64 19.32
C LEU A 189 -14.89 -2.38 18.81
N LYS A 190 -14.09 -1.56 19.52
CA LYS A 190 -12.69 -1.31 19.17
C LYS A 190 -11.85 -2.59 19.22
N ARG A 191 -12.04 -3.44 20.23
CA ARG A 191 -11.34 -4.74 20.38
C ARG A 191 -11.70 -5.70 19.24
N SER A 192 -12.98 -5.84 18.92
CA SER A 192 -13.46 -6.71 17.83
C SER A 192 -12.95 -6.23 16.46
N ILE A 193 -13.00 -4.91 16.18
CA ILE A 193 -12.42 -4.30 14.98
C ILE A 193 -10.92 -4.61 14.88
N GLN A 194 -10.18 -4.40 15.98
CA GLN A 194 -8.73 -4.61 15.99
C GLN A 194 -8.40 -6.08 15.69
N SER A 195 -9.01 -7.04 16.40
CA SER A 195 -8.75 -8.46 16.19
C SER A 195 -9.11 -8.92 14.76
N ALA A 196 -10.19 -8.40 14.19
CA ALA A 196 -10.62 -8.74 12.84
C ALA A 196 -9.67 -8.18 11.76
N LEU A 197 -9.12 -6.98 11.97
CA LEU A 197 -8.06 -6.40 11.12
C LEU A 197 -6.72 -7.11 11.29
N GLU A 198 -6.34 -7.48 12.52
CA GLU A 198 -5.16 -8.29 12.81
C GLU A 198 -5.22 -9.65 12.10
N SER A 199 -6.40 -10.26 12.01
CA SER A 199 -6.65 -11.51 11.26
C SER A 199 -6.55 -11.31 9.73
N ALA A 200 -7.03 -10.19 9.20
CA ALA A 200 -6.95 -9.86 7.77
C ALA A 200 -5.55 -9.39 7.32
N GLY A 201 -4.74 -8.86 8.24
CA GLY A 201 -3.39 -8.37 7.99
C GLY A 201 -2.26 -9.38 8.30
N VAL A 202 -1.02 -8.92 8.10
CA VAL A 202 0.21 -9.61 8.51
C VAL A 202 0.97 -8.70 9.46
N ASN A 203 1.16 -9.17 10.70
CA ASN A 203 1.59 -8.38 11.83
C ASN A 203 2.77 -9.06 12.54
N VAL A 204 3.97 -8.55 12.30
CA VAL A 204 5.19 -9.09 12.89
C VAL A 204 5.86 -8.07 13.81
N GLU A 205 6.92 -8.48 14.51
CA GLU A 205 7.59 -7.66 15.52
C GLU A 205 8.59 -6.66 14.92
N SER A 206 9.34 -7.07 13.89
CA SER A 206 10.43 -6.27 13.31
C SER A 206 10.37 -6.21 11.78
N GLU A 207 10.94 -5.16 11.21
CA GLU A 207 11.02 -5.00 9.75
C GLU A 207 11.91 -6.09 9.13
N GLN A 208 12.99 -6.48 9.79
CA GLN A 208 13.90 -7.54 9.35
C GLN A 208 13.15 -8.89 9.24
N TYR A 209 12.32 -9.22 10.23
CA TYR A 209 11.48 -10.42 10.19
C TYR A 209 10.43 -10.32 9.08
N GLN A 210 9.81 -9.14 8.89
CA GLN A 210 8.87 -8.90 7.79
C GLN A 210 9.53 -9.15 6.43
N GLN A 211 10.71 -8.57 6.19
CA GLN A 211 11.48 -8.77 4.96
C GLN A 211 11.84 -10.26 4.74
N MET A 212 12.15 -11.00 5.81
CA MET A 212 12.42 -12.43 5.74
C MET A 212 11.20 -13.23 5.29
N ILE A 213 10.04 -13.08 5.97
CA ILE A 213 8.84 -13.85 5.62
C ILE A 213 8.31 -13.47 4.22
N HIS A 214 8.49 -12.23 3.77
CA HIS A 214 8.17 -11.81 2.40
C HIS A 214 9.03 -12.52 1.33
N ARG A 215 10.31 -12.78 1.61
CA ARG A 215 11.19 -13.60 0.73
C ARG A 215 10.78 -15.07 0.76
N LEU A 216 10.51 -15.64 1.93
CA LEU A 216 10.06 -17.03 2.07
C LEU A 216 8.71 -17.29 1.38
N ALA A 217 7.74 -16.37 1.53
CA ALA A 217 6.47 -16.43 0.82
C ALA A 217 6.64 -16.30 -0.70
N CYS A 218 7.61 -15.51 -1.17
CA CYS A 218 7.98 -15.48 -2.59
C CYS A 218 8.51 -16.86 -3.03
N VAL A 219 9.45 -17.47 -2.30
CA VAL A 219 9.96 -18.83 -2.55
C VAL A 219 8.83 -19.87 -2.67
N ALA A 220 7.89 -19.87 -1.72
CA ALA A 220 6.76 -20.83 -1.69
C ALA A 220 5.73 -20.65 -2.83
N THR A 221 5.55 -19.41 -3.32
CA THR A 221 4.60 -19.09 -4.41
C THR A 221 5.21 -19.22 -5.81
N LEU A 222 6.54 -19.36 -5.92
CA LEU A 222 7.23 -19.52 -7.21
C LEU A 222 6.83 -20.82 -7.92
N GLY A 223 5.99 -20.67 -8.95
CA GLY A 223 5.55 -21.77 -9.81
C GLY A 223 4.42 -22.61 -9.21
N THR A 224 3.84 -22.19 -8.09
CA THR A 224 2.76 -22.91 -7.40
C THR A 224 1.42 -22.15 -7.53
N LYS A 225 0.33 -22.78 -7.06
CA LYS A 225 -0.99 -22.14 -6.90
C LYS A 225 -1.21 -21.60 -5.47
N ARG A 226 -0.18 -21.59 -4.60
CA ARG A 226 -0.30 -21.15 -3.20
C ARG A 226 -0.60 -19.64 -3.14
N SER A 227 -1.37 -19.24 -2.12
CA SER A 227 -1.59 -17.82 -1.81
C SER A 227 -0.36 -17.24 -1.11
N TYR A 228 0.00 -16.03 -1.51
CA TYR A 228 1.06 -15.25 -0.90
C TYR A 228 0.69 -14.85 0.53
N PHE A 229 -0.53 -14.33 0.74
CA PHE A 229 -1.05 -13.99 2.06
C PHE A 229 -1.11 -15.19 3.01
N LYS A 230 -1.67 -16.34 2.59
CA LYS A 230 -1.73 -17.55 3.42
C LYS A 230 -0.33 -17.97 3.89
N THR A 231 0.67 -17.88 3.01
CA THR A 231 2.05 -18.22 3.37
C THR A 231 2.66 -17.22 4.35
N LEU A 232 2.44 -15.92 4.15
CA LEU A 232 2.84 -14.89 5.12
C LEU A 232 2.19 -15.11 6.48
N LYS A 233 0.89 -15.46 6.51
CA LYS A 233 0.12 -15.66 7.74
C LYS A 233 0.57 -16.91 8.51
N ALA A 234 0.93 -17.99 7.81
CA ALA A 234 1.52 -19.18 8.43
C ALA A 234 2.88 -18.88 9.09
N LEU A 235 3.67 -17.96 8.51
CA LEU A 235 4.98 -17.53 9.03
C LEU A 235 4.92 -16.33 9.99
N GLU A 236 3.73 -15.82 10.31
CA GLU A 236 3.55 -14.58 11.09
C GLU A 236 4.11 -14.71 12.52
N ARG A 237 3.90 -15.86 13.16
CA ARG A 237 4.32 -16.12 14.55
C ARG A 237 5.75 -16.63 14.67
N SER A 238 6.15 -17.53 13.78
CA SER A 238 7.49 -18.14 13.78
C SER A 238 7.83 -18.70 12.40
N ILE A 239 9.12 -18.69 12.06
CA ILE A 239 9.65 -19.43 10.91
C ILE A 239 10.06 -20.82 11.44
N PRO A 240 9.61 -21.93 10.82
CA PRO A 240 10.05 -23.27 11.15
C PRO A 240 11.57 -23.39 11.24
N GLU A 241 12.08 -24.01 12.31
CA GLU A 241 13.52 -24.07 12.61
C GLU A 241 14.35 -24.61 11.46
N LYS A 242 13.85 -25.64 10.77
CA LYS A 242 14.51 -26.23 9.60
C LYS A 242 14.71 -25.22 8.45
N ILE A 243 13.75 -24.31 8.20
CA ILE A 243 13.95 -23.22 7.23
C ILE A 243 15.09 -22.30 7.69
N LEU A 244 15.20 -22.01 8.99
CA LEU A 244 16.26 -21.16 9.53
C LEU A 244 17.63 -21.83 9.44
N LEU A 245 17.73 -23.15 9.68
CA LEU A 245 18.96 -23.93 9.53
C LEU A 245 19.42 -23.98 8.08
N ASP A 246 18.56 -24.38 7.16
CA ASP A 246 18.89 -24.44 5.72
C ASP A 246 19.23 -23.04 5.17
N TRP A 247 18.54 -21.99 5.63
CA TRP A 247 18.86 -20.61 5.26
C TRP A 247 20.21 -20.15 5.81
N ARG A 248 20.58 -20.52 7.06
CA ARG A 248 21.90 -20.21 7.62
C ARG A 248 23.03 -20.88 6.83
N ALA A 249 22.83 -22.09 6.34
CA ALA A 249 23.79 -22.80 5.49
C ALA A 249 23.91 -22.16 4.08
N LEU A 250 22.77 -21.81 3.46
CA LEU A 250 22.73 -21.29 2.08
C LEU A 250 23.10 -19.79 1.97
N ARG A 251 22.78 -18.98 2.99
CA ARG A 251 22.94 -17.52 2.95
C ARG A 251 24.37 -17.05 2.62
N PRO A 252 25.45 -17.58 3.24
CA PRO A 252 26.82 -17.15 2.93
C PRO A 252 27.17 -17.38 1.46
N GLU A 253 26.72 -18.49 0.88
CA GLU A 253 26.98 -18.81 -0.53
C GLU A 253 26.23 -17.90 -1.50
N ILE A 254 25.03 -17.45 -1.13
CA ILE A 254 24.28 -16.41 -1.86
C ILE A 254 25.00 -15.06 -1.74
N GLU A 255 25.38 -14.65 -0.52
CA GLU A 255 25.96 -13.32 -0.26
C GLU A 255 27.36 -13.11 -0.85
N LYS A 256 28.16 -14.18 -1.00
CA LYS A 256 29.45 -14.15 -1.72
C LYS A 256 29.33 -13.83 -3.21
N ARG A 257 28.16 -14.00 -3.83
CA ARG A 257 27.98 -13.97 -5.30
C ARG A 257 27.11 -12.79 -5.76
N LYS A 258 27.41 -12.25 -6.93
CA LYS A 258 26.63 -11.17 -7.57
C LYS A 258 25.40 -11.73 -8.28
N LEU A 259 24.45 -12.26 -7.50
CA LEU A 259 23.21 -12.87 -7.99
C LEU A 259 22.15 -11.82 -8.39
N TRP A 260 21.39 -12.12 -9.44
CA TRP A 260 20.18 -11.37 -9.79
C TRP A 260 19.00 -11.82 -8.91
N HIS A 261 18.11 -10.89 -8.59
CA HIS A 261 17.03 -11.11 -7.63
C HIS A 261 15.66 -10.71 -8.20
N HIS A 262 14.62 -11.48 -7.85
CA HIS A 262 13.22 -11.16 -8.08
C HIS A 262 12.51 -11.05 -6.73
N GLN A 263 11.99 -9.86 -6.40
CA GLN A 263 11.37 -9.57 -5.09
C GLN A 263 12.26 -9.97 -3.89
N GLY A 264 13.57 -9.76 -4.01
CA GLY A 264 14.55 -10.13 -2.97
C GLY A 264 14.94 -11.62 -2.91
N VAL A 265 14.50 -12.45 -3.86
CA VAL A 265 14.86 -13.87 -3.96
C VAL A 265 15.74 -14.14 -5.19
N PRO A 266 16.89 -14.82 -5.06
CA PRO A 266 17.68 -15.24 -6.21
C PRO A 266 17.00 -16.46 -6.85
N LEU A 267 16.52 -16.29 -8.09
CA LEU A 267 15.83 -17.37 -8.80
C LEU A 267 16.81 -18.26 -9.54
N PHE A 268 16.49 -19.55 -9.65
CA PHE A 268 17.20 -20.52 -10.48
C PHE A 268 16.21 -21.32 -11.34
N PRO A 269 16.65 -21.96 -12.45
CA PRO A 269 15.78 -22.80 -13.26
C PRO A 269 15.32 -24.03 -12.47
N LEU A 270 14.01 -24.28 -12.41
CA LEU A 270 13.46 -25.48 -11.77
C LEU A 270 13.76 -26.71 -12.65
N GLY A 271 13.49 -26.59 -13.95
CA GLY A 271 13.84 -27.58 -14.98
C GLY A 271 15.14 -27.26 -15.74
N PRO A 272 15.42 -27.98 -16.84
CA PRO A 272 16.62 -27.77 -17.66
C PRO A 272 16.77 -26.33 -18.16
N THR A 273 17.96 -25.75 -18.00
CA THR A 273 18.25 -24.33 -18.32
C THR A 273 17.95 -23.98 -19.78
N TRP A 274 18.14 -24.92 -20.73
CA TRP A 274 17.83 -24.70 -22.14
C TRP A 274 16.36 -24.37 -22.40
N ARG A 275 15.41 -24.95 -21.64
CA ARG A 275 13.97 -24.63 -21.76
C ARG A 275 13.68 -23.19 -21.33
N TYR A 276 14.41 -22.71 -20.33
CA TYR A 276 14.32 -21.32 -19.86
C TYR A 276 14.96 -20.36 -20.86
N LEU A 277 16.08 -20.75 -21.49
CA LEU A 277 16.71 -19.99 -22.59
C LEU A 277 15.79 -19.87 -23.80
N LEU A 278 15.18 -20.96 -24.27
CA LEU A 278 14.21 -20.90 -25.39
C LEU A 278 13.01 -20.02 -25.03
N ALA A 279 12.44 -20.16 -23.83
CA ALA A 279 11.34 -19.32 -23.38
C ALA A 279 11.73 -17.84 -23.32
N LEU A 280 12.95 -17.53 -22.85
CA LEU A 280 13.48 -16.17 -22.78
C LEU A 280 13.80 -15.62 -24.19
N GLY A 281 14.33 -16.44 -25.10
CA GLY A 281 14.59 -16.06 -26.49
C GLY A 281 13.31 -15.78 -27.28
N ALA A 282 12.24 -16.55 -27.04
CA ALA A 282 10.95 -16.33 -27.70
C ALA A 282 10.17 -15.12 -27.12
N THR A 283 10.23 -14.89 -25.80
CA THR A 283 9.39 -13.86 -25.13
C THR A 283 10.14 -12.58 -24.77
N GLY A 284 11.47 -12.63 -24.66
CA GLY A 284 12.33 -11.50 -24.37
C GLY A 284 12.27 -10.38 -25.42
N PRO A 285 12.41 -10.68 -26.73
CA PRO A 285 12.30 -9.67 -27.79
C PRO A 285 10.95 -8.96 -27.82
N LEU A 286 9.85 -9.68 -27.54
CA LEU A 286 8.51 -9.08 -27.46
C LEU A 286 8.38 -8.09 -26.29
N VAL A 287 8.98 -8.40 -25.14
CA VAL A 287 9.04 -7.47 -24.00
C VAL A 287 10.00 -6.31 -24.26
N GLY A 288 11.14 -6.57 -24.92
CA GLY A 288 12.11 -5.54 -25.32
C GLY A 288 11.49 -4.53 -26.30
N LEU A 289 10.85 -5.01 -27.36
CA LEU A 289 10.14 -4.18 -28.33
C LEU A 289 8.99 -3.40 -27.68
N GLY A 290 8.15 -4.07 -26.88
CA GLY A 290 7.07 -3.41 -26.14
C GLY A 290 7.58 -2.34 -25.15
N ALA A 291 8.76 -2.53 -24.56
CA ALA A 291 9.39 -1.52 -23.70
C ALA A 291 10.02 -0.37 -24.51
N LEU A 292 10.70 -0.66 -25.62
CA LEU A 292 11.30 0.33 -26.52
C LEU A 292 10.24 1.27 -27.12
N LEU A 293 9.15 0.70 -27.65
CA LEU A 293 8.02 1.45 -28.22
C LEU A 293 7.26 2.29 -27.17
N ASN A 294 7.49 2.06 -25.87
CA ASN A 294 6.87 2.79 -24.77
C ASN A 294 7.92 3.39 -23.83
N LEU A 295 9.11 3.67 -24.35
CA LEU A 295 10.21 4.19 -23.55
C LEU A 295 9.86 5.52 -22.86
N PRO A 296 9.19 6.51 -23.50
CA PRO A 296 8.84 7.77 -22.82
C PRO A 296 7.94 7.61 -21.58
N PRO A 297 6.77 6.93 -21.62
CA PRO A 297 5.96 6.74 -20.41
C PRO A 297 6.64 5.84 -19.37
N LEU A 298 7.47 4.88 -19.77
CA LEU A 298 8.23 4.04 -18.82
C LEU A 298 9.32 4.84 -18.10
N LEU A 299 10.07 5.71 -18.80
CA LEU A 299 11.06 6.59 -18.21
C LEU A 299 10.40 7.66 -17.33
N GLY A 300 9.29 8.27 -17.77
CA GLY A 300 8.53 9.23 -16.97
C GLY A 300 8.01 8.63 -15.66
N ALA A 301 7.44 7.41 -15.71
CA ALA A 301 7.03 6.68 -14.52
C ALA A 301 8.22 6.35 -13.60
N TRP A 302 9.32 5.85 -14.15
CA TRP A 302 10.53 5.52 -13.40
C TRP A 302 11.11 6.75 -12.68
N TRP A 303 11.23 7.87 -13.40
CA TRP A 303 11.73 9.15 -12.89
C TRP A 303 10.83 9.70 -11.79
N ALA A 304 9.52 9.74 -12.00
CA ALA A 304 8.56 10.20 -11.00
C ALA A 304 8.66 9.37 -9.71
N GLY A 305 8.72 8.04 -9.84
CA GLY A 305 8.92 7.11 -8.73
C GLY A 305 10.33 7.11 -8.11
N LYS A 306 11.26 7.93 -8.60
CA LYS A 306 12.58 8.19 -8.00
C LYS A 306 12.67 9.60 -7.40
N LYS A 307 11.97 10.59 -7.97
CA LYS A 307 12.12 12.02 -7.66
C LYS A 307 11.16 12.54 -6.57
N PHE A 308 9.92 12.07 -6.56
CA PHE A 308 8.84 12.63 -5.71
C PHE A 308 8.45 11.86 -4.45
N PRO A 309 8.66 10.53 -4.33
CA PRO A 309 8.34 9.79 -3.10
C PRO A 309 9.12 10.30 -1.88
N ASP A 310 8.39 10.57 -0.80
CA ASP A 310 8.91 10.78 0.56
C ASP A 310 9.02 9.46 1.36
N GLY A 311 8.37 8.39 0.89
CA GLY A 311 8.46 7.05 1.47
C GLY A 311 8.19 5.92 0.46
N PRO A 312 8.55 4.66 0.80
CA PRO A 312 8.41 3.51 -0.10
C PRO A 312 6.95 3.20 -0.46
N ASN A 313 6.03 3.56 0.42
CA ASN A 313 4.57 3.46 0.33
C ASN A 313 3.92 4.34 -0.74
N VAL A 314 4.63 5.33 -1.30
CA VAL A 314 4.09 6.21 -2.36
C VAL A 314 4.87 6.14 -3.67
N ILE A 315 5.90 5.28 -3.78
CA ILE A 315 6.64 5.05 -5.04
C ILE A 315 5.70 4.57 -6.16
N SER A 316 4.78 3.67 -5.83
CA SER A 316 3.75 3.16 -6.73
C SER A 316 2.79 4.27 -7.17
N LEU A 317 2.37 5.14 -6.24
CA LEU A 317 1.47 6.26 -6.50
C LEU A 317 2.07 7.19 -7.56
N TRP A 318 3.29 7.67 -7.35
CA TRP A 318 3.95 8.57 -8.30
C TRP A 318 4.20 7.93 -9.67
N ARG A 319 4.50 6.62 -9.71
CA ARG A 319 4.59 5.86 -10.97
C ARG A 319 3.26 5.79 -11.71
N VAL A 320 2.14 5.66 -11.00
CA VAL A 320 0.79 5.63 -11.61
C VAL A 320 0.35 7.02 -12.04
N LEU A 321 0.48 8.04 -11.17
CA LEU A 321 0.04 9.40 -11.43
C LEU A 321 0.75 10.05 -12.63
N VAL A 322 2.02 9.72 -12.87
CA VAL A 322 2.77 10.23 -14.02
C VAL A 322 2.75 9.24 -15.18
N GLY A 323 2.98 7.95 -14.92
CA GLY A 323 3.08 6.93 -15.97
C GLY A 323 1.78 6.65 -16.71
N ALA A 324 0.63 6.65 -16.03
CA ALA A 324 -0.64 6.34 -16.69
C ALA A 324 -1.13 7.47 -17.63
N PRO A 325 -1.10 8.77 -17.24
CA PRO A 325 -1.39 9.86 -18.17
C PRO A 325 -0.38 9.98 -19.32
N LEU A 326 0.93 9.84 -19.04
CA LEU A 326 1.94 9.83 -20.11
C LEU A 326 1.74 8.67 -21.09
N PHE A 327 1.32 7.50 -20.62
CA PHE A 327 1.03 6.37 -21.49
C PHE A 327 -0.20 6.63 -22.38
N LEU A 328 -1.27 7.22 -21.85
CA LEU A 328 -2.44 7.60 -22.65
C LEU A 328 -2.09 8.67 -23.69
N LEU A 329 -1.33 9.69 -23.32
CA LEU A 329 -0.84 10.71 -24.24
C LEU A 329 0.07 10.10 -25.32
N TRP A 330 0.97 9.20 -24.93
CA TRP A 330 1.87 8.52 -25.86
C TRP A 330 1.11 7.65 -26.87
N VAL A 331 0.11 6.89 -26.42
CA VAL A 331 -0.79 6.13 -27.30
C VAL A 331 -1.54 7.05 -28.26
N ALA A 332 -2.01 8.22 -27.81
CA ALA A 332 -2.67 9.20 -28.68
C ALA A 332 -1.72 9.79 -29.73
N VAL A 333 -0.45 10.07 -29.37
CA VAL A 333 0.59 10.49 -30.33
C VAL A 333 0.89 9.38 -31.34
N MET A 334 1.07 8.13 -30.89
CA MET A 334 1.30 6.99 -31.78
C MET A 334 0.11 6.75 -32.72
N ALA A 335 -1.12 6.95 -32.24
CA ALA A 335 -2.32 6.90 -33.07
C ALA A 335 -2.27 8.02 -34.12
N MET A 336 -2.14 9.28 -33.71
CA MET A 336 -2.08 10.46 -34.59
C MET A 336 -0.99 10.34 -35.66
N VAL A 337 0.21 9.86 -35.32
CA VAL A 337 1.28 9.58 -36.29
C VAL A 337 0.85 8.55 -37.32
N ALA A 338 0.15 7.49 -36.92
CA ALA A 338 -0.39 6.50 -37.86
C ALA A 338 -1.54 7.04 -38.73
N ILE A 339 -2.38 7.95 -38.20
CA ILE A 339 -3.42 8.67 -38.97
C ILE A 339 -2.76 9.49 -40.08
N VAL A 340 -1.90 10.44 -39.69
CA VAL A 340 -1.31 11.45 -40.58
C VAL A 340 -0.41 10.79 -41.64
N SER A 341 0.27 9.70 -41.31
CA SER A 341 1.10 8.96 -42.26
C SER A 341 0.36 7.89 -43.07
N GLY A 342 -0.97 7.77 -42.94
CA GLY A 342 -1.80 6.76 -43.62
C GLY A 342 -1.55 5.31 -43.20
N ARG A 343 -0.76 5.09 -42.14
CA ARG A 343 -0.14 3.80 -41.77
C ARG A 343 -0.85 3.11 -40.61
N TRP A 344 -2.17 3.15 -40.57
CA TRP A 344 -3.00 2.55 -39.53
C TRP A 344 -2.66 1.10 -39.10
N PRO A 345 -2.25 0.16 -40.00
CA PRO A 345 -1.81 -1.17 -39.59
C PRO A 345 -0.63 -1.17 -38.61
N TRP A 346 0.26 -0.18 -38.71
CA TRP A 346 1.40 -0.02 -37.79
C TRP A 346 0.97 0.36 -36.37
N PHE A 347 -0.16 1.07 -36.22
CA PHE A 347 -0.75 1.30 -34.88
C PHE A 347 -1.28 0.00 -34.27
N GLY A 348 -1.86 -0.89 -35.09
CA GLY A 348 -2.26 -2.24 -34.66
C GLY A 348 -1.06 -3.07 -34.18
N LEU A 349 0.05 -3.05 -34.92
CA LEU A 349 1.30 -3.70 -34.52
C LEU A 349 1.91 -3.09 -33.24
N TYR A 350 1.91 -1.75 -33.12
CA TYR A 350 2.32 -1.05 -31.89
C TYR A 350 1.47 -1.47 -30.69
N ALA A 351 0.14 -1.50 -30.82
CA ALA A 351 -0.77 -1.89 -29.76
C ALA A 351 -0.56 -3.37 -29.35
N LEU A 352 -0.38 -4.27 -30.32
CA LEU A 352 -0.10 -5.69 -30.08
C LEU A 352 1.24 -5.90 -29.36
N ALA A 353 2.31 -5.22 -29.79
CA ALA A 353 3.63 -5.29 -29.17
C ALA A 353 3.61 -4.71 -27.74
N THR A 354 2.94 -3.58 -27.55
CA THR A 354 2.73 -2.93 -26.24
C THR A 354 1.98 -3.85 -25.27
N PHE A 355 0.86 -4.42 -25.70
CA PHE A 355 0.04 -5.32 -24.87
C PHE A 355 0.79 -6.62 -24.56
N SER A 356 1.43 -7.23 -25.56
CA SER A 356 2.21 -8.46 -25.39
C SER A 356 3.38 -8.24 -24.42
N GLY A 357 4.13 -7.16 -24.58
CA GLY A 357 5.20 -6.77 -23.67
C GLY A 357 4.69 -6.58 -22.24
N LEU A 358 3.58 -5.87 -22.04
CA LEU A 358 2.96 -5.64 -20.73
C LEU A 358 2.50 -6.94 -20.04
N LYS A 359 1.93 -7.89 -20.80
CA LYS A 359 1.47 -9.18 -20.29
C LYS A 359 2.64 -10.13 -19.99
N LEU A 360 3.68 -10.13 -20.82
CA LEU A 360 4.85 -11.02 -20.68
C LEU A 360 5.90 -10.50 -19.69
N TYR A 361 5.99 -9.19 -19.44
CA TYR A 361 7.02 -8.55 -18.59
C TYR A 361 7.30 -9.28 -17.27
N TYR A 362 6.25 -9.62 -16.49
CA TYR A 362 6.42 -10.31 -15.21
C TYR A 362 7.08 -11.69 -15.38
N ARG A 363 6.70 -12.44 -16.43
CA ARG A 363 7.30 -13.76 -16.73
C ARG A 363 8.74 -13.60 -17.19
N VAL A 364 9.00 -12.72 -18.16
CA VAL A 364 10.33 -12.45 -18.72
C VAL A 364 11.30 -11.97 -17.63
N LYS A 365 10.87 -11.08 -16.72
CA LYS A 365 11.69 -10.64 -15.59
C LYS A 365 12.14 -11.80 -14.71
N LYS A 366 11.28 -12.79 -14.45
CA LYS A 366 11.68 -14.00 -13.69
C LYS A 366 12.58 -14.93 -14.50
N LEU A 367 12.29 -15.12 -15.79
CA LEU A 367 13.11 -15.95 -16.68
C LEU A 367 14.53 -15.38 -16.80
N ALA A 368 14.68 -14.08 -17.00
CA ALA A 368 15.97 -13.41 -17.08
C ALA A 368 16.80 -13.59 -15.80
N VAL A 369 16.20 -13.42 -14.62
CA VAL A 369 16.87 -13.70 -13.33
C VAL A 369 17.29 -15.17 -13.22
N ALA A 370 16.38 -16.10 -13.51
CA ALA A 370 16.66 -17.53 -13.40
C ALA A 370 17.73 -18.01 -14.40
N VAL A 371 17.69 -17.54 -15.65
CA VAL A 371 18.69 -17.86 -16.67
C VAL A 371 20.05 -17.27 -16.32
N HIS A 372 20.11 -15.99 -15.92
CA HIS A 372 21.36 -15.34 -15.53
C HIS A 372 22.06 -16.10 -14.40
N ASN A 373 21.34 -16.36 -13.31
CA ASN A 373 21.90 -17.09 -12.16
C ASN A 373 22.25 -18.55 -12.52
N GLY A 374 21.38 -19.24 -13.27
CA GLY A 374 21.57 -20.63 -13.65
C GLY A 374 22.68 -20.89 -14.67
N LEU A 375 23.10 -19.87 -15.43
CA LEU A 375 24.27 -19.93 -16.30
C LEU A 375 25.55 -19.48 -15.58
N ARG A 376 25.46 -18.48 -14.69
CA ARG A 376 26.63 -17.87 -14.05
C ARG A 376 27.10 -18.61 -12.79
N TYR A 377 26.18 -19.27 -12.09
CA TYR A 377 26.43 -19.98 -10.82
C TYR A 377 25.69 -21.34 -10.78
N PRO A 378 25.90 -22.24 -11.76
CA PRO A 378 25.17 -23.51 -11.85
C PRO A 378 25.34 -24.39 -10.61
N GLU A 379 26.46 -24.26 -9.88
CA GLU A 379 26.78 -25.00 -8.66
C GLU A 379 25.83 -24.70 -7.48
N LEU A 380 25.20 -23.51 -7.45
CA LEU A 380 24.21 -23.16 -6.43
C LEU A 380 22.82 -23.72 -6.70
N ARG A 381 22.53 -24.14 -7.95
CA ARG A 381 21.19 -24.57 -8.33
C ARG A 381 20.65 -25.71 -7.44
N PRO A 382 21.41 -26.78 -7.11
CA PRO A 382 20.92 -27.85 -6.23
C PRO A 382 20.58 -27.34 -4.83
N GLN A 383 21.43 -26.50 -4.24
CA GLN A 383 21.26 -25.98 -2.87
C GLN A 383 20.02 -25.07 -2.77
N VAL A 384 19.81 -24.19 -3.75
CA VAL A 384 18.64 -23.29 -3.78
C VAL A 384 17.34 -24.07 -4.04
N LEU A 385 17.38 -25.15 -4.83
CA LEU A 385 16.22 -26.01 -5.05
C LEU A 385 15.88 -26.82 -3.79
N ALA A 386 16.88 -27.39 -3.10
CA ALA A 386 16.69 -28.09 -1.82
C ALA A 386 16.10 -27.15 -0.75
N PHE A 387 16.63 -25.94 -0.59
CA PHE A 387 16.07 -24.93 0.31
C PHE A 387 14.62 -24.58 -0.05
N ARG A 388 14.30 -24.43 -1.33
CA ARG A 388 12.92 -24.22 -1.80
C ARG A 388 12.01 -25.39 -1.43
N GLU A 389 12.49 -26.63 -1.51
CA GLU A 389 11.72 -27.82 -1.11
C GLU A 389 11.47 -27.86 0.40
N THR A 390 12.46 -27.52 1.23
CA THR A 390 12.23 -27.30 2.67
C THR A 390 11.17 -26.22 2.90
N VAL A 391 11.31 -25.04 2.30
CA VAL A 391 10.30 -23.96 2.44
C VAL A 391 8.91 -24.44 2.01
N LEU A 392 8.80 -25.19 0.91
CA LEU A 392 7.53 -25.74 0.45
C LEU A 392 6.96 -26.80 1.40
N ARG A 393 7.78 -27.65 2.01
CA ARG A 393 7.36 -28.70 2.95
C ARG A 393 6.91 -28.10 4.27
N GLU A 394 7.72 -27.23 4.87
CA GLU A 394 7.43 -26.69 6.20
C GLU A 394 6.27 -25.67 6.18
N THR A 395 6.00 -25.01 5.04
CA THR A 395 4.83 -24.11 4.87
C THR A 395 3.55 -24.81 4.39
N LEU A 396 3.48 -26.15 4.37
CA LEU A 396 2.25 -26.89 4.04
C LEU A 396 1.26 -27.01 5.20
N HIS A 397 1.74 -26.96 6.44
CA HIS A 397 0.88 -27.06 7.61
C HIS A 397 0.06 -25.76 7.73
N GLU A 398 -1.21 -25.80 7.32
CA GLU A 398 -2.13 -24.73 7.69
C GLU A 398 -2.17 -24.68 9.24
N PRO A 399 -1.96 -23.51 9.86
CA PRO A 399 -2.12 -23.41 11.31
C PRO A 399 -3.58 -23.81 11.65
N PRO A 400 -3.81 -24.55 12.75
CA PRO A 400 -5.17 -24.93 13.13
C PRO A 400 -6.04 -23.68 13.21
N PRO A 401 -7.31 -23.75 12.76
CA PRO A 401 -8.21 -22.61 12.75
C PRO A 401 -8.25 -22.02 14.16
N HIS A 402 -8.00 -20.71 14.26
CA HIS A 402 -7.95 -20.05 15.56
C HIS A 402 -9.27 -20.30 16.29
N PRO A 403 -9.26 -20.85 17.52
CA PRO A 403 -10.43 -20.73 18.37
C PRO A 403 -10.65 -19.24 18.58
N VAL A 404 -11.78 -18.72 18.08
CA VAL A 404 -12.30 -17.46 18.57
C VAL A 404 -12.42 -17.64 20.09
N PRO A 405 -11.81 -16.81 20.93
CA PRO A 405 -11.97 -16.93 22.37
C PRO A 405 -13.42 -16.61 22.71
N LEU A 406 -14.24 -17.66 22.82
CA LEU A 406 -15.56 -17.57 23.41
C LEU A 406 -15.39 -16.92 24.78
N PRO A 407 -16.14 -15.86 25.12
CA PRO A 407 -16.02 -15.23 26.42
C PRO A 407 -16.52 -16.21 27.47
N GLN A 408 -15.59 -16.86 28.18
CA GLN A 408 -15.90 -17.70 29.33
C GLN A 408 -16.39 -16.81 30.47
N TRP A 409 -17.69 -16.61 30.54
CA TRP A 409 -18.36 -16.05 31.70
C TRP A 409 -18.55 -17.14 32.76
N GLY A 410 -18.17 -16.84 34.00
CA GLY A 410 -18.63 -17.58 35.18
C GLY A 410 -17.84 -18.83 35.55
N ARG A 411 -16.72 -18.66 36.27
CA ARG A 411 -16.49 -19.36 37.54
C ARG A 411 -15.56 -18.53 38.44
N GLY A 412 -15.81 -18.57 39.75
CA GLY A 412 -15.32 -17.57 40.70
C GLY A 412 -13.82 -17.64 41.01
N TRP A 413 -13.26 -16.48 41.36
CA TRP A 413 -11.93 -16.37 41.99
C TRP A 413 -12.08 -16.43 43.52
N PRO A 414 -11.39 -17.35 44.23
CA PRO A 414 -11.05 -17.15 45.63
C PRO A 414 -9.91 -16.12 45.74
N GLY A 415 -9.89 -15.34 46.83
CA GLY A 415 -8.97 -14.22 46.97
C GLY A 415 -7.50 -14.59 47.13
N GLY A 416 -6.61 -13.80 46.51
CA GLY A 416 -5.16 -13.87 46.68
C GLY A 416 -4.56 -12.46 46.69
N ARG A 417 -4.14 -11.98 47.88
CA ARG A 417 -3.68 -10.61 48.10
C ARG A 417 -2.18 -10.47 47.73
N VAL A 418 -1.87 -9.92 46.56
CA VAL A 418 -0.46 -9.66 46.14
C VAL A 418 -0.23 -8.17 45.86
N ARG A 419 0.58 -7.52 46.71
CA ARG A 419 1.15 -6.18 46.46
C ARG A 419 2.28 -6.30 45.44
N GLY A 420 2.13 -5.70 44.26
CA GLY A 420 3.22 -5.48 43.31
C GLY A 420 3.33 -3.99 42.96
N ARG A 421 4.46 -3.35 43.27
CA ARG A 421 4.68 -1.93 42.97
C ARG A 421 4.77 -1.71 41.45
N PHE A 422 3.96 -0.80 40.95
CA PHE A 422 4.16 -0.18 39.63
C PHE A 422 5.49 0.61 39.66
N MET A 423 6.39 0.37 38.71
CA MET A 423 7.61 1.15 38.54
C MET A 423 7.77 1.52 37.07
N VAL A 424 7.78 2.82 36.78
CA VAL A 424 7.93 3.38 35.43
C VAL A 424 9.38 3.82 35.23
N PRO A 425 10.12 3.26 34.26
CA PRO A 425 11.43 3.79 33.90
C PRO A 425 11.24 5.11 33.13
N MET A 426 11.73 6.21 33.69
CA MET A 426 11.77 7.51 33.00
C MET A 426 13.20 7.81 32.51
N ARG A 427 13.30 8.33 31.27
CA ARG A 427 14.46 8.99 30.64
C ARG A 427 15.70 8.15 30.31
N ALA A 428 15.96 8.06 29.01
CA ALA A 428 17.26 8.45 28.45
C ALA A 428 17.03 9.65 27.51
N GLN A 429 17.98 10.57 27.41
CA GLN A 429 17.74 11.96 27.02
C GLN A 429 18.58 12.39 25.80
N LYS A 430 17.99 13.21 24.91
CA LYS A 430 18.63 14.03 23.86
C LYS A 430 19.81 13.43 23.07
N ARG A 431 19.57 13.21 21.77
CA ARG A 431 20.32 13.94 20.74
C ARG A 431 19.34 14.70 19.86
N MET A 432 19.41 16.02 19.90
CA MET A 432 18.78 16.91 18.92
C MET A 432 19.84 17.18 17.84
N GLU A 433 19.59 16.75 16.61
CA GLU A 433 20.19 17.34 15.42
C GLU A 433 19.05 17.73 14.49
N ALA A 434 19.11 18.95 13.97
CA ALA A 434 17.99 19.56 13.26
C ALA A 434 17.92 19.07 11.81
N ALA A 435 16.75 18.56 11.40
CA ALA A 435 16.40 18.33 10.00
C ALA A 435 14.99 18.89 9.74
N HIS A 436 14.90 20.21 9.71
CA HIS A 436 13.66 20.93 9.44
C HIS A 436 13.41 21.00 7.93
N GLU A 437 12.68 20.04 7.36
CA GLU A 437 12.03 20.20 6.04
C GLU A 437 10.59 19.67 6.10
N PRO A 438 9.57 20.52 5.87
CA PRO A 438 8.20 20.05 5.78
C PRO A 438 7.96 19.35 4.44
N GLY A 439 7.51 18.08 4.47
CA GLY A 439 7.25 17.28 3.25
C GLY A 439 6.31 17.95 2.23
N GLY A 440 5.39 18.81 2.71
CA GLY A 440 4.52 19.63 1.86
C GLY A 440 5.27 20.66 0.98
N ALA A 441 6.45 21.13 1.39
CA ALA A 441 7.24 22.07 0.59
C ALA A 441 7.90 21.40 -0.64
N ARG A 442 8.29 20.12 -0.53
CA ARG A 442 8.78 19.34 -1.68
C ARG A 442 7.65 19.06 -2.68
N PHE A 443 6.44 18.79 -2.21
CA PHE A 443 5.25 18.67 -3.07
C PHE A 443 4.93 19.99 -3.79
N ARG A 444 5.05 21.15 -3.10
CA ARG A 444 4.91 22.48 -3.73
C ARG A 444 5.98 22.74 -4.81
N ARG A 445 7.27 22.58 -4.49
CA ARG A 445 8.38 22.82 -5.45
C ARG A 445 8.31 21.88 -6.67
N ALA A 446 7.89 20.62 -6.47
CA ALA A 446 7.73 19.65 -7.55
C ALA A 446 6.69 20.08 -8.61
N LEU A 447 5.57 20.68 -8.18
CA LEU A 447 4.49 21.10 -9.08
C LEU A 447 4.79 22.44 -9.78
N ILE A 448 5.47 23.37 -9.10
CA ILE A 448 5.94 24.62 -9.72
C ILE A 448 6.96 24.32 -10.84
N SER A 449 7.76 23.26 -10.70
CA SER A 449 8.67 22.79 -11.77
C SER A 449 7.97 22.11 -12.96
N LEU A 450 6.67 21.79 -12.88
CA LEU A 450 5.92 21.06 -13.92
C LEU A 450 4.94 21.95 -14.70
N VAL A 451 4.65 23.15 -14.20
CA VAL A 451 3.89 24.19 -14.91
C VAL A 451 4.90 25.29 -15.22
N GLY A 452 5.24 25.46 -16.49
CA GLY A 452 6.28 26.40 -16.91
C GLY A 452 6.00 27.82 -16.43
N ASP A 453 7.03 28.46 -15.92
CA ASP A 453 7.04 29.87 -15.53
C ASP A 453 6.84 30.73 -16.79
N GLN A 454 5.62 31.20 -17.02
CA GLN A 454 5.37 32.34 -17.92
C GLN A 454 5.34 33.58 -17.05
N GLY A 455 6.40 34.39 -17.20
CA GLY A 455 6.77 35.35 -16.18
C GLY A 455 5.93 36.62 -16.16
N SER A 456 6.14 37.38 -15.09
CA SER A 456 5.96 38.83 -15.08
C SER A 456 7.29 39.45 -14.67
N THR A 457 7.92 40.15 -15.60
CA THR A 457 9.06 41.04 -15.34
C THR A 457 8.65 42.15 -14.39
N GLU A 458 9.39 42.35 -13.30
CA GLU A 458 9.43 43.69 -12.68
C GLU A 458 10.79 43.97 -12.06
N SER A 459 11.15 45.25 -12.07
CA SER A 459 12.52 45.74 -12.02
C SER A 459 13.07 45.94 -10.60
N ARG A 460 14.35 45.61 -10.41
CA ARG A 460 15.13 46.13 -9.28
C ARG A 460 15.50 47.60 -9.54
N PRO A 461 15.37 48.48 -8.54
CA PRO A 461 16.28 49.61 -8.37
C PRO A 461 17.37 49.26 -7.35
N THR A 462 18.61 49.54 -7.70
CA THR A 462 19.75 49.68 -6.78
C THR A 462 19.89 51.17 -6.45
N VAL A 463 20.32 51.55 -5.24
CA VAL A 463 21.30 52.64 -4.96
C VAL A 463 21.43 52.91 -3.44
N GLN A 464 22.60 53.44 -3.09
CA GLN A 464 23.25 53.71 -1.80
C GLN A 464 22.48 54.55 -0.74
N GLY A 465 23.01 54.56 0.50
CA GLY A 465 22.72 55.58 1.55
C GLY A 465 23.51 56.89 1.32
N PRO A 466 23.82 57.74 2.35
CA PRO A 466 23.92 57.45 3.80
C PRO A 466 23.37 58.54 4.77
N ASP A 467 23.62 58.32 6.07
CA ASP A 467 23.89 59.28 7.17
C ASP A 467 22.88 60.34 7.73
N ALA A 468 22.70 60.21 9.06
CA ALA A 468 22.83 61.22 10.13
C ALA A 468 21.68 62.17 10.58
N ARG A 469 21.75 62.45 11.90
CA ARG A 469 21.08 63.50 12.73
C ARG A 469 19.61 63.21 13.13
N LEU A 470 19.35 62.89 14.41
CA LEU A 470 19.28 63.76 15.61
C LEU A 470 17.95 64.52 15.73
N GLU A 471 17.10 64.12 16.68
CA GLU A 471 16.55 65.07 17.65
C GLU A 471 16.12 64.40 18.96
N THR A 472 16.15 65.17 20.05
CA THR A 472 16.09 64.73 21.44
C THR A 472 14.81 65.16 22.14
N VAL A 473 14.22 64.31 22.99
CA VAL A 473 13.30 64.74 24.06
C VAL A 473 13.67 64.02 25.38
N ARG A 474 13.41 64.69 26.50
CA ARG A 474 14.09 64.54 27.80
C ARG A 474 13.49 63.48 28.75
N THR A 475 14.32 63.02 29.69
CA THR A 475 13.92 62.45 30.99
C THR A 475 13.46 63.57 31.96
N PRO A 476 12.89 63.25 33.14
CA PRO A 476 13.74 63.06 34.33
C PRO A 476 13.26 61.95 35.31
N HIS A 477 14.16 61.49 36.20
CA HIS A 477 14.03 61.15 37.65
C HIS A 477 12.73 60.47 38.18
N GLU A 478 12.66 59.67 39.25
CA GLU A 478 13.59 59.15 40.28
C GLU A 478 13.01 57.79 40.72
N ASP A 479 13.77 56.81 41.22
CA ASP A 479 15.21 56.74 41.50
C ASP A 479 15.81 55.47 40.83
#